data_AF-A0A9W7C3Q7-F1
#
_entry.id   AF-A0A9W7C3Q7-F1
#
_cell.length_a   1.000
_cell.length_b   1.000
_cell.length_c   1.000
_cell.angle_alpha   90.00
_cell.angle_beta   90.00
_cell.angle_gamma   90.00
#
_symmetry.space_group_name_H-M   'P 1'
#
loop_
_entity.id
_entity.type
_entity.pdbx_description
1 polymer ?
#
loop_
_entity_poly.entity_id
_entity_poly.type
_entity_poly.pdbx_seq_one_letter_code
_entity_poly.pdbx_strand_id
1 'polypeptide(L)'
;MKDQTGCEVVTGYYNDGNEGQSIAIPNGVKKDILGMTLQTLDLEEGFWRKSPDSVEIYECLNSKHCKGGVNTTDLCSDGYSGPLCAVCASGYAAVGSQQQLTCETCSGISDFKIYVVFVGVALLFASIFYFIFRQSNESTQELIRSQSGSLAFCYGLRFPNFFNGFTNFFGSIFKMDLFSIAPLGCSTRTDHYTTLLVYTIVPLVLGIVLFVAWKRLEDRALNDDRSKKLRNKIAGIFLAMTFVVLPAVSVTIFSTFACQDFGDDYGKFMKVDYSIACDDGVEYWFFWLYAIAMIFVYPLGIPGLYTYLLRDKMEKLEAGQAKFEEEMGAKEALEKALEVRAEHEKTDPELRALTFLYESYEPRYWWFEVFETGRKLCLTGFLVFLTPRTATQIVMSMTISIMTTRVYSGAKPFTSDFNDRFAEVAMWQLFFTMFGALAIRVDLDGESLQDRWYFDMFLTLIQFLPLLIVVFMNDKIGATYSYDKETRASEWERLEGVVVQSDAIGIEEGVAGGEGGFEMRGLGRESVGFDGPAGGGRHVQIGVVRGEGG
;
A
#
# COMPACT_ATOMS: atom_id res chain seq x y z
N MET A 1 58.55 2.30 6.80
CA MET A 1 59.76 3.14 6.63
C MET A 1 59.62 4.31 7.59
N LYS A 2 60.65 4.60 8.41
CA LYS A 2 60.60 5.74 9.34
C LYS A 2 60.83 7.02 8.54
N ASP A 3 59.92 7.98 8.68
CA ASP A 3 60.14 9.36 8.23
C ASP A 3 61.04 10.11 9.24
N GLN A 4 61.66 11.21 8.82
CA GLN A 4 62.71 11.96 9.53
C GLN A 4 62.27 12.56 10.88
N THR A 5 61.02 12.40 11.29
CA THR A 5 60.43 12.83 12.56
C THR A 5 60.27 11.71 13.60
N GLY A 6 60.61 10.46 13.28
CA GLY A 6 60.52 9.34 14.23
C GLY A 6 59.12 8.73 14.38
N CYS A 7 58.13 9.18 13.61
CA CYS A 7 56.82 8.56 13.53
C CYS A 7 56.86 7.25 12.72
N GLU A 8 56.29 6.18 13.26
CA GLU A 8 56.14 4.91 12.57
C GLU A 8 54.91 4.99 11.65
N VAL A 9 55.12 4.84 10.34
CA VAL A 9 54.03 4.79 9.37
C VAL A 9 53.38 3.41 9.46
N VAL A 10 52.19 3.35 10.05
CA VAL A 10 51.42 2.12 10.27
C VAL A 10 50.27 2.04 9.27
N THR A 11 49.97 0.83 8.78
CA THR A 11 48.73 0.57 8.02
C THR A 11 47.51 0.80 8.90
N GLY A 12 46.36 1.14 8.31
CA GLY A 12 45.15 1.42 9.09
C GLY A 12 45.03 2.86 9.62
N TYR A 13 46.00 3.74 9.36
CA TYR A 13 45.98 5.15 9.77
C TYR A 13 46.35 6.09 8.61
N TYR A 14 45.80 7.31 8.60
CA TYR A 14 46.16 8.39 7.69
C TYR A 14 46.52 9.67 8.47
N ASN A 15 47.29 10.56 7.84
CA ASN A 15 47.65 11.86 8.39
C ASN A 15 46.77 12.98 7.78
N ASP A 16 46.12 13.79 8.61
CA ASP A 16 45.25 14.89 8.19
C ASP A 16 45.99 16.19 7.84
N GLY A 17 47.32 16.20 7.97
CA GLY A 17 48.16 17.37 7.74
C GLY A 17 48.52 18.13 9.01
N ASN A 18 47.97 17.77 10.17
CA ASN A 18 48.42 18.27 11.46
C ASN A 18 49.62 17.44 11.95
N GLU A 19 50.73 18.10 12.29
CA GLU A 19 51.96 17.43 12.74
C GLU A 19 51.69 16.49 13.93
N GLY A 20 51.79 15.18 13.71
CA GLY A 20 51.79 14.16 14.75
C GLY A 20 50.45 13.46 15.03
N GLN A 21 49.37 13.74 14.28
CA GLN A 21 48.07 13.08 14.51
C GLN A 21 47.79 11.99 13.44
N SER A 22 47.92 10.73 13.84
CA SER A 22 47.52 9.57 13.02
C SER A 22 46.05 9.22 13.32
N ILE A 23 45.17 9.43 12.34
CA ILE A 23 43.73 9.14 12.47
C ILE A 23 43.46 7.76 11.87
N ALA A 24 42.63 6.96 12.55
CA ALA A 24 42.22 5.65 12.04
C ALA A 24 41.50 5.82 10.69
N ILE A 25 41.84 4.96 9.73
CA ILE A 25 41.21 4.97 8.41
C ILE A 25 39.71 4.68 8.57
N PRO A 26 38.83 5.58 8.07
CA PRO A 26 37.38 5.37 8.10
C PRO A 26 36.96 4.21 7.18
N ASN A 27 35.73 3.73 7.34
CA ASN A 27 35.16 2.70 6.46
C ASN A 27 35.07 3.21 5.02
N GLY A 28 35.42 2.36 4.04
CA GLY A 28 35.38 2.68 2.62
C GLY A 28 36.69 3.20 2.01
N VAL A 29 37.78 3.08 2.74
CA VAL A 29 39.15 3.40 2.29
C VAL A 29 40.00 2.15 2.41
N LYS A 30 40.85 1.93 1.41
CA LYS A 30 41.75 0.78 1.38
C LYS A 30 42.74 0.81 2.55
N LYS A 31 42.73 -0.24 3.37
CA LYS A 31 43.50 -0.30 4.63
C LYS A 31 44.96 -0.75 4.46
N ASP A 32 45.30 -1.30 3.29
CA ASP A 32 46.59 -1.91 2.95
C ASP A 32 47.64 -0.89 2.49
N ILE A 33 47.25 0.36 2.23
CA ILE A 33 48.15 1.41 1.74
C ILE A 33 48.86 2.10 2.92
N LEU A 34 50.20 2.13 2.84
CA LEU A 34 51.07 2.77 3.83
C LEU A 34 51.18 4.27 3.59
N GLY A 35 51.04 5.07 4.65
CA GLY A 35 51.40 6.49 4.64
C GLY A 35 50.44 7.38 3.87
N MET A 36 49.15 7.04 3.86
CA MET A 36 48.14 7.91 3.26
C MET A 36 48.02 9.24 4.02
N THR A 37 47.81 10.31 3.26
CA THR A 37 47.38 11.61 3.77
C THR A 37 45.92 11.83 3.40
N LEU A 38 45.25 12.80 4.02
CA LEU A 38 43.88 13.18 3.68
C LEU A 38 43.68 13.40 2.17
N GLN A 39 44.67 14.01 1.50
CA GLN A 39 44.64 14.28 0.06
C GLN A 39 44.88 13.04 -0.82
N THR A 40 45.58 12.04 -0.29
CA THR A 40 45.94 10.81 -1.02
C THR A 40 45.16 9.59 -0.54
N LEU A 41 44.03 9.77 0.15
CA LEU A 41 43.14 8.67 0.53
C LEU A 41 42.62 7.95 -0.71
N ASP A 42 42.89 6.66 -0.79
CA ASP A 42 42.40 5.79 -1.86
C ASP A 42 41.08 5.12 -1.44
N LEU A 43 39.98 5.55 -2.06
CA LEU A 43 38.66 5.02 -1.77
C LEU A 43 38.46 3.62 -2.38
N GLU A 44 37.75 2.77 -1.66
CA GLU A 44 37.23 1.50 -2.19
C GLU A 44 36.10 1.75 -3.21
N GLU A 45 35.84 0.77 -4.08
CA GLU A 45 34.70 0.84 -5.01
C GLU A 45 33.39 0.98 -4.21
N GLY A 46 32.50 1.86 -4.69
CA GLY A 46 31.24 2.16 -4.02
C GLY A 46 31.30 3.27 -2.97
N PHE A 47 32.45 3.90 -2.77
CA PHE A 47 32.59 5.07 -1.90
C PHE A 47 32.89 6.34 -2.70
N TRP A 48 32.44 7.47 -2.17
CA TRP A 48 32.59 8.79 -2.76
C TRP A 48 32.95 9.83 -1.70
N ARG A 49 33.73 10.83 -2.12
CA ARG A 49 34.08 12.01 -1.31
C ARG A 49 34.06 13.26 -2.19
N LYS A 50 33.76 14.41 -1.58
CA LYS A 50 33.66 15.69 -2.28
C LYS A 50 35.00 16.18 -2.84
N SER A 51 36.01 16.24 -1.99
CA SER A 51 37.29 16.88 -2.29
C SER A 51 38.44 16.16 -1.57
N PRO A 52 39.70 16.39 -1.99
CA PRO A 52 40.87 15.78 -1.35
C PRO A 52 41.06 16.19 0.11
N ASP A 53 40.40 17.25 0.57
CA ASP A 53 40.46 17.73 1.96
C ASP A 53 39.22 17.32 2.78
N SER A 54 38.25 16.61 2.17
CA SER A 54 37.06 16.13 2.87
C SER A 54 37.40 14.92 3.75
N VAL A 55 37.17 15.04 5.06
CA VAL A 55 37.30 13.93 6.03
C VAL A 55 36.12 12.96 5.93
N GLU A 56 34.96 13.47 5.54
CA GLU A 56 33.75 12.67 5.39
C GLU A 56 33.77 11.87 4.10
N ILE A 57 33.45 10.58 4.23
CA ILE A 57 33.38 9.60 3.15
C ILE A 57 31.99 9.02 3.16
N TYR A 58 31.38 9.00 1.98
CA TYR A 58 30.00 8.59 1.82
C TYR A 58 29.93 7.30 1.00
N GLU A 59 29.02 6.40 1.37
CA GLU A 59 28.66 5.25 0.55
C GLU A 59 27.75 5.70 -0.59
N CYS A 60 28.04 5.28 -1.81
CA CYS A 60 27.22 5.57 -2.97
C CYS A 60 25.91 4.79 -2.95
N LEU A 61 24.86 5.34 -3.55
CA LEU A 61 23.56 4.66 -3.64
C LEU A 61 23.67 3.30 -4.34
N ASN A 62 24.48 3.26 -5.39
CA ASN A 62 24.86 2.04 -6.08
C ASN A 62 26.38 1.96 -6.13
N SER A 63 26.94 0.85 -5.64
CA SER A 63 28.39 0.68 -5.56
C SER A 63 29.06 0.79 -6.93
N LYS A 64 28.38 0.40 -8.01
CA LYS A 64 28.92 0.43 -9.38
C LYS A 64 29.02 1.83 -9.99
N HIS A 65 28.33 2.82 -9.43
CA HIS A 65 28.40 4.20 -9.94
C HIS A 65 29.67 4.91 -9.48
N CYS A 66 30.29 4.43 -8.40
CA CYS A 66 31.48 5.00 -7.82
C CYS A 66 32.65 4.04 -8.01
N LYS A 67 33.56 4.40 -8.92
CA LYS A 67 34.77 3.60 -9.21
C LYS A 67 35.72 3.56 -8.01
N GLY A 68 35.61 4.52 -7.07
CA GLY A 68 36.59 4.72 -6.01
C GLY A 68 37.90 5.27 -6.58
N GLY A 69 38.96 5.29 -5.76
CA GLY A 69 40.26 5.84 -6.15
C GLY A 69 40.68 7.08 -5.37
N VAL A 70 41.85 7.61 -5.75
CA VAL A 70 42.47 8.79 -5.11
C VAL A 70 41.99 10.11 -5.73
N ASN A 71 41.72 10.12 -7.05
CA ASN A 71 41.41 11.34 -7.76
C ASN A 71 39.93 11.72 -7.60
N THR A 72 39.66 12.74 -6.78
CA THR A 72 38.29 13.19 -6.48
C THR A 72 37.50 13.70 -7.69
N THR A 73 38.16 14.11 -8.78
CA THR A 73 37.48 14.55 -10.00
C THR A 73 37.00 13.39 -10.89
N ASP A 74 37.51 12.18 -10.67
CA ASP A 74 37.25 10.99 -11.48
C ASP A 74 36.81 9.80 -10.60
N LEU A 75 35.92 10.08 -9.64
CA LEU A 75 35.34 9.04 -8.77
C LEU A 75 34.15 8.33 -9.41
N CYS A 76 33.53 8.94 -10.42
CA CYS A 76 32.28 8.46 -11.01
C CYS A 76 32.50 7.57 -12.23
N SER A 77 31.62 6.58 -12.38
CA SER A 77 31.51 5.78 -13.58
C SER A 77 31.03 6.60 -14.78
N ASP A 78 31.35 6.13 -15.98
CA ASP A 78 31.03 6.87 -17.21
C ASP A 78 29.52 7.07 -17.35
N GLY A 79 29.08 8.29 -17.66
CA GLY A 79 27.66 8.66 -17.72
C GLY A 79 27.06 9.13 -16.38
N TYR A 80 27.82 9.04 -15.28
CA TYR A 80 27.41 9.49 -13.95
C TYR A 80 28.23 10.69 -13.48
N SER A 81 27.64 11.52 -12.64
CA SER A 81 28.20 12.78 -12.15
C SER A 81 27.49 13.22 -10.85
N GLY A 82 27.93 14.35 -10.29
CA GLY A 82 27.30 14.96 -9.11
C GLY A 82 27.57 14.23 -7.79
N PRO A 83 26.89 14.64 -6.71
CA PRO A 83 27.02 14.00 -5.39
C PRO A 83 26.70 12.51 -5.47
N LEU A 84 27.53 11.67 -4.82
CA LEU A 84 27.39 10.21 -4.80
C LEU A 84 27.35 9.54 -6.19
N CYS A 85 27.78 10.24 -7.25
CA CYS A 85 27.63 9.81 -8.64
C CYS A 85 26.17 9.46 -8.99
N ALA A 86 25.22 10.19 -8.40
CA ALA A 86 23.78 9.93 -8.50
C ALA A 86 23.06 10.87 -9.49
N VAL A 87 23.80 11.59 -10.33
CA VAL A 87 23.25 12.49 -11.36
C VAL A 87 23.77 12.08 -12.73
N CYS A 88 22.91 11.96 -13.74
CA CYS A 88 23.37 11.63 -15.08
C CYS A 88 24.18 12.77 -15.70
N ALA A 89 25.32 12.41 -16.29
CA ALA A 89 26.18 13.35 -16.98
C ALA A 89 25.51 13.90 -18.24
N SER A 90 26.06 14.98 -18.79
CA SER A 90 25.54 15.59 -20.02
C SER A 90 25.52 14.60 -21.18
N GLY A 91 24.40 14.51 -21.90
CA GLY A 91 24.20 13.54 -22.98
C GLY A 91 23.64 12.19 -22.54
N TYR A 92 23.35 12.01 -21.25
CA TYR A 92 22.69 10.84 -20.68
C TYR A 92 21.35 11.23 -20.04
N ALA A 93 20.40 10.29 -20.02
CA ALA A 93 19.13 10.42 -19.34
C ALA A 93 18.97 9.36 -18.25
N ALA A 94 18.37 9.78 -17.14
CA ALA A 94 18.06 8.91 -16.01
C ALA A 94 16.92 7.94 -16.37
N VAL A 95 17.12 6.66 -16.06
CA VAL A 95 16.13 5.59 -16.07
C VAL A 95 16.18 4.95 -14.68
N GLY A 96 15.03 4.77 -14.02
CA GLY A 96 15.01 4.40 -12.61
C GLY A 96 15.42 5.53 -11.66
N SER A 97 15.43 5.25 -10.36
CA SER A 97 15.82 6.21 -9.32
C SER A 97 16.58 5.51 -8.19
N GLN A 98 17.30 6.31 -7.38
CA GLN A 98 18.11 5.81 -6.27
C GLN A 98 19.10 4.72 -6.73
N GLN A 99 19.06 3.52 -6.15
CA GLN A 99 19.99 2.43 -6.51
C GLN A 99 19.74 1.85 -7.90
N GLN A 100 18.53 2.01 -8.41
CA GLN A 100 18.11 1.53 -9.72
C GLN A 100 18.37 2.56 -10.82
N LEU A 101 18.92 3.72 -10.47
CA LEU A 101 19.29 4.74 -11.42
C LEU A 101 20.31 4.18 -12.42
N THR A 102 19.96 4.20 -13.69
CA THR A 102 20.84 3.92 -14.81
C THR A 102 20.84 5.11 -15.75
N CYS A 103 22.03 5.57 -16.13
CA CYS A 103 22.17 6.68 -17.05
C CYS A 103 22.38 6.14 -18.46
N GLU A 104 21.37 6.26 -19.31
CA GLU A 104 21.43 5.80 -20.70
C GLU A 104 21.80 6.95 -21.64
N THR A 105 22.62 6.68 -22.66
CA THR A 105 22.99 7.70 -23.64
C THR A 105 21.78 8.16 -24.43
N CYS A 106 21.67 9.47 -24.69
CA CYS A 106 20.67 10.05 -25.55
C CYS A 106 20.96 9.77 -27.03
N SER A 107 20.89 8.50 -27.43
CA SER A 107 20.97 8.07 -28.83
C SER A 107 19.58 8.18 -29.47
N GLY A 108 19.29 9.32 -30.10
CA GLY A 108 18.20 9.52 -31.07
C GLY A 108 16.90 8.76 -30.78
N ILE A 109 16.31 8.99 -29.61
CA ILE A 109 14.94 8.52 -29.34
C ILE A 109 14.03 9.35 -30.24
N SER A 110 13.46 8.72 -31.28
CA SER A 110 12.50 9.40 -32.16
C SER A 110 11.26 9.82 -31.35
N ASP A 111 10.67 10.97 -31.69
CA ASP A 111 9.42 11.49 -31.12
C ASP A 111 8.29 10.44 -31.07
N PHE A 112 8.36 9.43 -31.95
CA PHE A 112 7.47 8.28 -31.98
C PHE A 112 7.49 7.43 -30.71
N LYS A 113 8.66 7.20 -30.08
CA LYS A 113 8.76 6.43 -28.83
C LYS A 113 8.14 7.18 -27.66
N ILE A 114 8.27 8.52 -27.62
CA ILE A 114 7.63 9.37 -26.62
C ILE A 114 6.10 9.29 -26.75
N TYR A 115 5.58 9.39 -27.98
CA TYR A 115 4.14 9.25 -28.23
C TYR A 115 3.61 7.87 -27.84
N VAL A 116 4.37 6.80 -28.10
CA VAL A 116 4.01 5.44 -27.67
C VAL A 116 3.99 5.31 -26.15
N VAL A 117 4.87 5.99 -25.41
CA VAL A 117 4.83 6.03 -23.94
C VAL A 117 3.61 6.79 -23.45
N PHE A 118 3.33 8.01 -23.94
CA PHE A 118 2.15 8.78 -23.54
C PHE A 118 0.83 8.08 -23.90
N VAL A 119 0.74 7.47 -25.08
CA VAL A 119 -0.43 6.66 -25.48
C VAL A 119 -0.50 5.38 -24.65
N GLY A 120 0.61 4.70 -24.40
CA GLY A 120 0.67 3.52 -23.55
C GLY A 120 0.23 3.82 -22.11
N VAL A 121 0.61 4.98 -21.59
CA VAL A 121 0.18 5.53 -20.31
C VAL A 121 -1.29 5.86 -20.32
N ALA A 122 -1.77 6.58 -21.34
CA ALA A 122 -3.18 6.93 -21.45
C ALA A 122 -4.04 5.67 -21.58
N LEU A 123 -3.55 4.64 -22.28
CA LEU A 123 -4.17 3.32 -22.38
C LEU A 123 -4.04 2.54 -21.08
N LEU A 124 -2.95 2.66 -20.32
CA LEU A 124 -2.79 2.07 -18.99
C LEU A 124 -3.79 2.71 -18.03
N PHE A 125 -3.85 4.03 -17.93
CA PHE A 125 -4.86 4.73 -17.16
C PHE A 125 -6.27 4.42 -17.64
N ALA A 126 -6.52 4.33 -18.94
CA ALA A 126 -7.83 3.98 -19.47
C ALA A 126 -8.19 2.50 -19.24
N SER A 127 -7.22 1.59 -19.23
CA SER A 127 -7.40 0.16 -18.95
C SER A 127 -7.53 -0.12 -17.47
N ILE A 128 -6.81 0.60 -16.60
CA ILE A 128 -7.01 0.63 -15.15
C ILE A 128 -8.39 1.23 -14.86
N PHE A 129 -8.73 2.36 -15.48
CA PHE A 129 -10.04 2.98 -15.35
C PHE A 129 -11.14 2.05 -15.86
N TYR A 130 -10.94 1.37 -16.99
CA TYR A 130 -11.83 0.35 -17.52
C TYR A 130 -11.93 -0.86 -16.60
N PHE A 131 -10.81 -1.34 -16.05
CA PHE A 131 -10.74 -2.46 -15.12
C PHE A 131 -11.47 -2.13 -13.82
N ILE A 132 -11.19 -0.97 -13.20
CA ILE A 132 -11.94 -0.43 -12.04
C ILE A 132 -13.42 -0.27 -12.39
N PHE A 133 -13.75 0.20 -13.60
CA PHE A 133 -15.13 0.35 -14.06
C PHE A 133 -15.82 -1.00 -14.31
N ARG A 134 -15.06 -2.06 -14.60
CA ARG A 134 -15.56 -3.40 -14.92
C ARG A 134 -15.54 -4.35 -13.70
N GLN A 135 -14.77 -4.03 -12.67
CA GLN A 135 -14.61 -4.85 -11.48
C GLN A 135 -15.84 -4.67 -10.56
N SER A 136 -16.86 -5.50 -10.82
CA SER A 136 -18.00 -5.74 -9.92
C SER A 136 -17.95 -7.14 -9.29
N ASN A 137 -16.77 -7.73 -9.14
CA ASN A 137 -16.60 -9.06 -8.52
C ASN A 137 -15.72 -8.96 -7.27
N GLU A 138 -16.26 -9.47 -6.16
CA GLU A 138 -15.74 -9.40 -4.79
C GLU A 138 -14.31 -9.96 -4.62
N SER A 139 -13.90 -10.96 -5.40
CA SER A 139 -12.67 -11.74 -5.12
C SER A 139 -11.35 -11.09 -5.53
N THR A 140 -11.33 -10.02 -6.33
CA THR A 140 -10.08 -9.36 -6.77
C THR A 140 -9.77 -8.05 -6.02
N GLN A 141 -10.66 -7.64 -5.11
CA GLN A 141 -10.48 -6.47 -4.24
C GLN A 141 -9.36 -6.68 -3.19
N GLU A 142 -9.09 -7.91 -2.77
CA GLU A 142 -8.10 -8.25 -1.74
C GLU A 142 -6.65 -8.13 -2.24
N LEU A 143 -6.39 -8.46 -3.51
CA LEU A 143 -5.05 -8.39 -4.09
C LEU A 143 -4.59 -6.93 -4.31
N ILE A 144 -5.54 -6.00 -4.57
CA ILE A 144 -5.28 -4.56 -4.74
C ILE A 144 -5.02 -3.88 -3.37
N ARG A 145 -5.63 -4.40 -2.29
CA ARG A 145 -5.40 -3.92 -0.92
C ARG A 145 -4.12 -4.48 -0.29
N SER A 146 -3.63 -5.62 -0.79
CA SER A 146 -2.33 -6.24 -0.46
C SER A 146 -1.15 -5.44 -1.03
N GLN A 147 -0.90 -4.24 -0.51
CA GLN A 147 0.20 -3.34 -0.90
C GLN A 147 1.60 -3.79 -0.42
N SER A 148 1.84 -5.09 -0.31
CA SER A 148 3.12 -5.64 0.16
C SER A 148 4.31 -5.27 -0.76
N GLY A 149 4.06 -4.90 -2.02
CA GLY A 149 5.09 -4.52 -3.00
C GLY A 149 5.63 -3.08 -2.88
N SER A 150 4.85 -2.11 -2.39
CA SER A 150 5.24 -0.69 -2.39
C SER A 150 6.38 -0.35 -1.41
N LEU A 151 6.59 -1.19 -0.39
CA LEU A 151 7.52 -0.91 0.70
C LEU A 151 8.98 -1.16 0.31
N ALA A 152 9.27 -2.08 -0.62
CA ALA A 152 10.63 -2.44 -1.02
C ALA A 152 11.47 -1.24 -1.52
N PHE A 153 10.83 -0.26 -2.18
CA PHE A 153 11.50 0.95 -2.66
C PHE A 153 11.80 1.97 -1.55
N CYS A 154 10.93 2.13 -0.56
CA CYS A 154 11.07 3.21 0.44
C CYS A 154 12.31 3.03 1.33
N TYR A 155 12.84 1.80 1.42
CA TYR A 155 14.01 1.47 2.25
C TYR A 155 15.31 1.36 1.45
N GLY A 156 15.29 1.49 0.12
CA GLY A 156 16.49 1.37 -0.71
C GLY A 156 17.29 0.09 -0.43
N LEU A 157 16.60 -1.04 -0.32
CA LEU A 157 17.20 -2.32 0.06
C LEU A 157 17.61 -3.12 -1.17
N ARG A 158 18.81 -3.71 -1.10
CA ARG A 158 19.31 -4.67 -2.08
C ARG A 158 18.76 -6.05 -1.74
N PHE A 159 17.75 -6.48 -2.48
CA PHE A 159 17.22 -7.82 -2.37
C PHE A 159 17.83 -8.76 -3.44
N PRO A 160 17.61 -10.09 -3.37
CA PRO A 160 18.10 -11.04 -4.36
C PRO A 160 17.58 -10.75 -5.78
N ASN A 161 18.33 -11.16 -6.81
CA ASN A 161 18.04 -10.83 -8.22
C ASN A 161 16.61 -11.20 -8.68
N PHE A 162 16.08 -12.33 -8.22
CA PHE A 162 14.71 -12.74 -8.53
C PHE A 162 13.65 -11.84 -7.88
N PHE A 163 13.86 -11.47 -6.62
CA PHE A 163 12.94 -10.60 -5.88
C PHE A 163 12.99 -9.16 -6.41
N ASN A 164 14.15 -8.65 -6.84
CA ASN A 164 14.24 -7.35 -7.52
C ASN A 164 13.41 -7.34 -8.81
N GLY A 165 13.47 -8.39 -9.64
CA GLY A 165 12.64 -8.47 -10.85
C GLY A 165 11.13 -8.44 -10.55
N PHE A 166 10.70 -9.20 -9.53
CA PHE A 166 9.30 -9.26 -9.11
C PHE A 166 8.81 -7.94 -8.49
N THR A 167 9.56 -7.37 -7.55
CA THR A 167 9.19 -6.11 -6.89
C THR A 167 9.30 -4.91 -7.81
N ASN A 168 10.21 -4.91 -8.79
CA ASN A 168 10.26 -3.84 -9.79
C ASN A 168 9.06 -3.88 -10.71
N PHE A 169 8.57 -5.07 -11.09
CA PHE A 169 7.36 -5.20 -11.88
C PHE A 169 6.12 -4.67 -11.13
N PHE A 170 5.87 -5.16 -9.91
CA PHE A 170 4.73 -4.71 -9.11
C PHE A 170 4.90 -3.26 -8.61
N GLY A 171 6.10 -2.86 -8.23
CA GLY A 171 6.44 -1.51 -7.83
C GLY A 171 6.22 -0.50 -8.95
N SER A 172 6.55 -0.83 -10.20
CA SER A 172 6.30 0.04 -11.36
C SER A 172 4.81 0.23 -11.62
N ILE A 173 3.99 -0.80 -11.39
CA ILE A 173 2.53 -0.75 -11.56
C ILE A 173 1.88 0.06 -10.43
N PHE A 174 2.32 -0.11 -9.18
CA PHE A 174 1.73 0.56 -8.02
C PHE A 174 2.26 1.97 -7.74
N LYS A 175 3.49 2.29 -8.16
CA LYS A 175 4.05 3.65 -8.07
C LYS A 175 3.73 4.53 -9.26
N MET A 176 3.13 3.96 -10.32
CA MET A 176 2.92 4.65 -11.60
C MET A 176 4.19 5.36 -12.04
N ASP A 177 5.34 4.68 -11.93
CA ASP A 177 6.67 5.27 -12.14
C ASP A 177 6.96 5.45 -13.63
N LEU A 178 6.18 6.35 -14.20
CA LEU A 178 5.97 6.55 -15.62
C LEU A 178 7.21 7.15 -16.32
N PHE A 179 7.94 7.96 -15.56
CA PHE A 179 9.11 8.71 -16.01
C PHE A 179 10.40 7.91 -15.84
N SER A 180 10.41 6.86 -15.01
CA SER A 180 11.55 5.99 -14.80
C SER A 180 11.64 4.84 -15.82
N ILE A 181 10.59 4.59 -16.62
CA ILE A 181 10.53 3.49 -17.61
C ILE A 181 11.12 3.91 -18.97
N ALA A 182 11.20 5.21 -19.26
CA ALA A 182 11.72 5.73 -20.52
C ALA A 182 12.66 6.92 -20.27
N PRO A 183 13.77 7.06 -21.02
CA PRO A 183 14.69 8.20 -20.91
C PRO A 183 14.08 9.47 -21.52
N LEU A 184 12.96 9.95 -20.96
CA LEU A 184 12.27 11.18 -21.37
C LEU A 184 13.12 12.44 -21.09
N GLY A 185 14.11 12.30 -20.20
CA GLY A 185 15.15 13.30 -19.92
C GLY A 185 15.95 13.77 -21.13
N CYS A 186 15.95 13.04 -22.24
CA CYS A 186 16.67 13.41 -23.46
C CYS A 186 15.99 14.53 -24.28
N SER A 187 14.69 14.76 -24.09
CA SER A 187 13.95 15.82 -24.81
C SER A 187 13.56 16.97 -23.88
N THR A 188 13.18 16.66 -22.65
CA THR A 188 12.81 17.64 -21.62
C THR A 188 13.55 17.32 -20.33
N ARG A 189 14.09 18.33 -19.64
CA ARG A 189 14.69 18.16 -18.31
C ARG A 189 13.59 17.68 -17.35
N THR A 190 13.65 16.41 -16.96
CA THR A 190 12.72 15.79 -16.00
C THR A 190 13.43 15.67 -14.66
N ASP A 191 13.10 16.57 -13.75
CA ASP A 191 13.59 16.60 -12.37
C ASP A 191 12.47 16.21 -11.39
N HIS A 192 12.81 16.15 -10.10
CA HIS A 192 11.82 15.88 -9.05
C HIS A 192 10.65 16.87 -9.05
N TYR A 193 10.88 18.15 -9.36
CA TYR A 193 9.82 19.16 -9.42
C TYR A 193 8.76 18.85 -10.48
N THR A 194 9.21 18.44 -11.67
CA THR A 194 8.32 17.99 -12.75
C THR A 194 7.48 16.79 -12.31
N THR A 195 8.13 15.83 -11.63
CA THR A 195 7.46 14.64 -11.09
C THR A 195 6.41 15.02 -10.03
N LEU A 196 6.74 15.93 -9.13
CA LEU A 196 5.83 16.46 -8.10
C LEU A 196 4.59 17.10 -8.72
N LEU A 197 4.76 17.96 -9.74
CA LEU A 197 3.65 18.60 -10.44
C LEU A 197 2.75 17.58 -11.14
N VAL A 198 3.32 16.61 -11.87
CA VAL A 198 2.50 15.61 -12.58
C VAL A 198 1.71 14.76 -11.59
N TYR A 199 2.36 14.27 -10.53
CA TYR A 199 1.73 13.36 -9.56
C TYR A 199 0.65 14.06 -8.72
N THR A 200 0.71 15.38 -8.55
CA THR A 200 -0.30 16.14 -7.82
C THR A 200 -1.38 16.72 -8.75
N ILE A 201 -1.02 17.31 -9.88
CA ILE A 201 -1.98 17.99 -10.76
C ILE A 201 -2.86 16.99 -11.52
N VAL A 202 -2.29 15.90 -12.06
CA VAL A 202 -3.09 14.95 -12.87
C VAL A 202 -4.21 14.29 -12.07
N PRO A 203 -3.97 13.73 -10.86
CA PRO A 203 -5.06 13.18 -10.05
C PRO A 203 -6.03 14.25 -9.56
N LEU A 204 -5.57 15.47 -9.28
CA LEU A 204 -6.46 16.59 -8.93
C LEU A 204 -7.43 16.92 -10.07
N VAL A 205 -6.93 17.06 -11.29
CA VAL A 205 -7.77 17.36 -12.47
C VAL A 205 -8.76 16.23 -12.71
N LEU A 206 -8.32 14.96 -12.63
CA LEU A 206 -9.23 13.81 -12.75
C LEU A 206 -10.28 13.80 -11.64
N GLY A 207 -9.89 14.10 -10.39
CA GLY A 207 -10.79 14.22 -9.26
C GLY A 207 -11.83 15.33 -9.44
N ILE A 208 -11.43 16.50 -9.93
CA ILE A 208 -12.32 17.62 -10.25
C ILE A 208 -13.30 17.22 -11.36
N VAL A 209 -12.83 16.54 -12.41
CA VAL A 209 -13.70 16.06 -13.51
C VAL A 209 -14.74 15.08 -12.98
N LEU A 210 -14.34 14.12 -12.14
CA LEU A 210 -15.25 13.17 -11.50
C LEU A 210 -16.24 13.88 -10.57
N PHE A 211 -15.78 14.84 -9.78
CA PHE A 211 -16.62 15.63 -8.88
C PHE A 211 -17.65 16.48 -9.64
N VAL A 212 -17.25 17.17 -10.72
CA VAL A 212 -18.17 17.93 -11.58
C VAL A 212 -19.17 17.00 -12.26
N ALA A 213 -18.74 15.84 -12.74
CA ALA A 213 -19.63 14.83 -13.31
C ALA A 213 -20.65 14.33 -12.27
N TRP A 214 -20.19 14.06 -11.04
CA TRP A 214 -21.02 13.66 -9.91
C TRP A 214 -22.07 14.73 -9.57
N LYS A 215 -21.64 16.00 -9.44
CA LYS A 215 -22.53 17.14 -9.14
C LYS A 215 -23.57 17.36 -10.24
N ARG A 216 -23.19 17.26 -11.52
CA ARG A 216 -24.14 17.39 -12.65
C ARG A 216 -25.17 16.27 -12.72
N LEU A 217 -24.84 15.10 -12.17
CA LEU A 217 -25.77 13.99 -12.07
C LEU A 217 -26.70 14.08 -10.86
N GLU A 218 -26.45 14.99 -9.90
CA GLU A 218 -27.28 15.15 -8.72
C GLU A 218 -28.72 15.54 -9.08
N ASP A 219 -28.89 16.58 -9.89
CA ASP A 219 -30.21 17.05 -10.35
C ASP A 219 -30.95 15.98 -11.17
N ARG A 220 -30.20 15.19 -11.96
CA ARG A 220 -30.77 14.12 -12.80
C ARG A 220 -31.11 12.86 -12.01
N ALA A 221 -30.33 12.56 -10.98
CA ALA A 221 -30.50 11.40 -10.11
C ALA A 221 -31.75 11.51 -9.22
N LEU A 222 -32.35 12.69 -9.07
CA LEU A 222 -33.64 12.81 -8.39
C LEU A 222 -34.76 12.07 -9.15
N ASN A 223 -34.69 12.06 -10.49
CA ASN A 223 -35.78 11.57 -11.35
C ASN A 223 -35.48 10.22 -12.03
N ASP A 224 -34.21 9.83 -12.16
CA ASP A 224 -33.80 8.65 -12.95
C ASP A 224 -32.90 7.70 -12.14
N ASP A 225 -33.34 6.45 -11.99
CA ASP A 225 -32.60 5.40 -11.29
C ASP A 225 -31.29 5.03 -11.98
N ARG A 226 -31.18 5.21 -13.30
CA ARG A 226 -29.92 5.00 -14.02
C ARG A 226 -28.88 6.05 -13.60
N SER A 227 -29.30 7.30 -13.49
CA SER A 227 -28.47 8.42 -13.02
C SER A 227 -28.05 8.25 -11.56
N LYS A 228 -28.92 7.72 -10.67
CA LYS A 228 -28.54 7.35 -9.29
C LYS A 228 -27.42 6.31 -9.25
N LYS A 229 -27.58 5.22 -10.01
CA LYS A 229 -26.55 4.16 -10.11
C LYS A 229 -25.23 4.70 -10.65
N LEU A 230 -25.28 5.54 -11.68
CA LEU A 230 -24.09 6.16 -12.26
C LEU A 230 -23.40 7.12 -11.28
N ARG A 231 -24.17 7.95 -10.56
CA ARG A 231 -23.65 8.87 -9.54
C ARG A 231 -22.90 8.11 -8.44
N ASN A 232 -23.49 7.04 -7.90
CA ASN A 232 -22.84 6.20 -6.88
C ASN A 232 -21.57 5.54 -7.41
N LYS A 233 -21.60 5.05 -8.65
CA LYS A 233 -20.42 4.47 -9.29
C LYS A 233 -19.30 5.49 -9.45
N ILE A 234 -19.61 6.73 -9.86
CA ILE A 234 -18.61 7.80 -9.97
C ILE A 234 -18.00 8.14 -8.60
N ALA A 235 -18.82 8.22 -7.55
CA ALA A 235 -18.34 8.45 -6.19
C ALA A 235 -17.42 7.31 -5.70
N GLY A 236 -17.80 6.05 -5.92
CA GLY A 236 -16.94 4.90 -5.62
C GLY A 236 -15.62 4.91 -6.40
N ILE A 237 -15.66 5.25 -7.70
CA ILE A 237 -14.45 5.39 -8.54
C ILE A 237 -13.57 6.53 -8.04
N PHE A 238 -14.15 7.65 -7.61
CA PHE A 238 -13.41 8.77 -7.05
C PHE A 238 -12.66 8.35 -5.77
N LEU A 239 -13.34 7.66 -4.85
CA LEU A 239 -12.72 7.15 -3.61
C LEU A 239 -11.64 6.08 -3.88
N ALA A 240 -11.88 5.19 -4.85
CA ALA A 240 -10.89 4.21 -5.27
C ALA A 240 -9.66 4.88 -5.89
N MET A 241 -9.86 5.92 -6.71
CA MET A 241 -8.79 6.69 -7.31
C MET A 241 -7.96 7.40 -6.24
N THR A 242 -8.58 8.07 -5.27
CA THR A 242 -7.86 8.73 -4.17
C THR A 242 -7.05 7.73 -3.35
N PHE A 243 -7.57 6.52 -3.11
CA PHE A 243 -6.84 5.46 -2.41
C PHE A 243 -5.59 4.99 -3.18
N VAL A 244 -5.71 4.79 -4.49
CA VAL A 244 -4.59 4.30 -5.32
C VAL A 244 -3.48 5.34 -5.42
N VAL A 245 -3.82 6.62 -5.62
CA VAL A 245 -2.81 7.67 -5.82
C VAL A 245 -2.14 8.10 -4.51
N LEU A 246 -2.82 7.95 -3.37
CA LEU A 246 -2.37 8.52 -2.09
C LEU A 246 -0.95 8.09 -1.69
N PRO A 247 -0.55 6.81 -1.70
CA PRO A 247 0.80 6.42 -1.26
C PRO A 247 1.90 7.02 -2.15
N ALA A 248 1.72 6.96 -3.47
CA ALA A 248 2.71 7.47 -4.42
C ALA A 248 2.86 8.99 -4.30
N VAL A 249 1.74 9.72 -4.31
CA VAL A 249 1.73 11.19 -4.22
C VAL A 249 2.29 11.66 -2.87
N SER A 250 1.92 10.99 -1.77
CA SER A 250 2.42 11.35 -0.44
C SER A 250 3.93 11.19 -0.33
N VAL A 251 4.49 10.09 -0.84
CA VAL A 251 5.95 9.89 -0.88
C VAL A 251 6.62 11.02 -1.67
N THR A 252 6.13 11.34 -2.86
CA THR A 252 6.70 12.41 -3.71
C THR A 252 6.65 13.77 -3.01
N ILE A 253 5.55 14.09 -2.32
CA ILE A 253 5.42 15.32 -1.52
C ILE A 253 6.47 15.34 -0.40
N PHE A 254 6.53 14.29 0.42
CA PHE A 254 7.45 14.25 1.57
C PHE A 254 8.93 14.25 1.15
N SER A 255 9.27 13.61 0.02
CA SER A 255 10.63 13.61 -0.53
C SER A 255 11.16 15.01 -0.88
N THR A 256 10.28 15.98 -1.15
CA THR A 256 10.66 17.37 -1.44
C THR A 256 11.34 18.06 -0.25
N PHE A 257 11.03 17.62 0.98
CA PHE A 257 11.60 18.17 2.21
C PHE A 257 12.87 17.44 2.66
N ALA A 258 13.21 16.32 2.01
CA ALA A 258 14.29 15.45 2.45
C ALA A 258 15.61 15.86 1.78
N CYS A 259 16.42 16.64 2.49
CA CYS A 259 17.73 17.08 2.05
C CYS A 259 18.86 16.34 2.79
N GLN A 260 19.99 16.16 2.11
CA GLN A 260 21.23 15.65 2.68
C GLN A 260 22.29 16.74 2.60
N ASP A 261 22.95 16.96 3.74
CA ASP A 261 24.10 17.85 3.86
C ASP A 261 25.39 17.09 3.53
N PHE A 262 26.30 17.76 2.84
CA PHE A 262 27.62 17.25 2.46
C PHE A 262 28.75 18.16 2.98
N GLY A 263 28.46 18.97 4.01
CA GLY A 263 29.41 19.83 4.70
C GLY A 263 29.40 21.28 4.20
N ASP A 264 29.96 22.17 5.03
CA ASP A 264 29.74 23.63 5.02
C ASP A 264 30.03 24.33 3.68
N ASP A 265 30.87 23.73 2.82
CA ASP A 265 31.25 24.32 1.52
C ASP A 265 30.60 23.66 0.29
N TYR A 266 29.86 22.55 0.41
CA TYR A 266 29.24 21.88 -0.76
C TYR A 266 27.75 22.16 -0.87
N GLY A 267 27.11 22.48 0.25
CA GLY A 267 25.68 22.71 0.32
C GLY A 267 24.88 21.42 0.45
N LYS A 268 23.56 21.60 0.53
CA LYS A 268 22.57 20.55 0.76
C LYS A 268 21.92 20.19 -0.56
N PHE A 269 21.65 18.90 -0.78
CA PHE A 269 20.98 18.41 -1.98
C PHE A 269 19.78 17.54 -1.63
N MET A 270 18.79 17.49 -2.51
CA MET A 270 17.60 16.69 -2.28
C MET A 270 17.93 15.19 -2.40
N LYS A 271 17.54 14.38 -1.40
CA LYS A 271 17.89 12.95 -1.34
C LYS A 271 17.35 12.14 -2.51
N VAL A 272 16.19 12.53 -3.04
CA VAL A 272 15.52 11.83 -4.14
C VAL A 272 16.15 12.16 -5.50
N ASP A 273 16.72 13.36 -5.64
CA ASP A 273 17.32 13.90 -6.86
C ASP A 273 18.45 14.87 -6.51
N TYR A 274 19.68 14.36 -6.54
CA TYR A 274 20.89 15.12 -6.19
C TYR A 274 21.26 16.20 -7.21
N SER A 275 20.49 16.36 -8.30
CA SER A 275 20.66 17.48 -9.23
C SER A 275 20.06 18.79 -8.70
N ILE A 276 19.25 18.71 -7.63
CA ILE A 276 18.57 19.86 -7.00
C ILE A 276 19.27 20.20 -5.69
N ALA A 277 19.77 21.44 -5.60
CA ALA A 277 20.28 22.00 -4.35
C ALA A 277 19.11 22.45 -3.45
N CYS A 278 19.20 22.14 -2.17
CA CYS A 278 18.33 22.67 -1.12
C CYS A 278 18.92 23.97 -0.57
N ASP A 279 18.94 25.00 -1.41
CA ASP A 279 19.46 26.33 -1.12
C ASP A 279 18.34 27.35 -0.88
N ASP A 280 18.71 28.59 -0.57
CA ASP A 280 17.76 29.71 -0.42
C ASP A 280 17.26 30.24 -1.78
N GLY A 281 17.32 29.43 -2.84
CA GLY A 281 16.83 29.76 -4.16
C GLY A 281 15.31 29.95 -4.20
N VAL A 282 14.85 30.86 -5.06
CA VAL A 282 13.41 31.15 -5.24
C VAL A 282 12.64 29.92 -5.76
N GLU A 283 13.27 29.13 -6.64
CA GLU A 283 12.68 27.90 -7.20
C GLU A 283 12.45 26.86 -6.09
N TYR A 284 13.47 26.61 -5.26
CA TYR A 284 13.35 25.68 -4.13
C TYR A 284 12.23 26.09 -3.18
N TRP A 285 12.20 27.35 -2.76
CA TRP A 285 11.16 27.87 -1.85
C TRP A 285 9.75 27.80 -2.45
N PHE A 286 9.60 28.06 -3.75
CA PHE A 286 8.31 27.92 -4.43
C PHE A 286 7.79 26.48 -4.34
N PHE A 287 8.61 25.50 -4.69
CA PHE A 287 8.22 24.08 -4.63
C PHE A 287 8.07 23.56 -3.21
N TRP A 288 8.83 24.10 -2.26
CA TRP A 288 8.68 23.82 -0.84
C TRP A 288 7.31 24.24 -0.32
N LEU A 289 6.87 25.47 -0.62
CA LEU A 289 5.54 25.97 -0.27
C LEU A 289 4.43 25.22 -1.00
N TYR A 290 4.63 24.89 -2.28
CA TYR A 290 3.73 24.06 -3.05
C TYR A 290 3.53 22.68 -2.41
N ALA A 291 4.62 22.01 -2.00
CA ALA A 291 4.57 20.73 -1.34
C ALA A 291 3.79 20.80 -0.02
N ILE A 292 3.94 21.88 0.76
CA ILE A 292 3.15 22.09 1.99
C ILE A 292 1.66 22.20 1.70
N ALA A 293 1.28 22.99 0.69
CA ALA A 293 -0.12 23.08 0.29
C ALA A 293 -0.67 21.70 -0.09
N MET A 294 0.12 20.88 -0.78
CA MET A 294 -0.28 19.53 -1.19
C MET A 294 -0.34 18.52 -0.03
N ILE A 295 0.37 18.72 1.09
CA ILE A 295 0.20 17.90 2.31
C ILE A 295 -1.26 17.96 2.81
N PHE A 296 -1.85 19.16 2.81
CA PHE A 296 -3.23 19.35 3.26
C PHE A 296 -4.25 18.71 2.31
N VAL A 297 -3.92 18.62 1.01
CA VAL A 297 -4.79 18.00 0.01
C VAL A 297 -4.73 16.48 0.09
N TYR A 298 -3.54 15.90 0.21
CA TYR A 298 -3.33 14.46 0.05
C TYR A 298 -3.12 13.72 1.39
N PRO A 299 -1.91 13.73 2.02
CA PRO A 299 -1.68 13.05 3.30
C PRO A 299 -2.67 13.38 4.41
N LEU A 300 -3.23 14.59 4.46
CA LEU A 300 -4.20 14.98 5.48
C LEU A 300 -5.64 15.03 4.95
N GLY A 301 -5.82 15.56 3.73
CA GLY A 301 -7.14 15.78 3.15
C GLY A 301 -7.88 14.49 2.85
N ILE A 302 -7.20 13.47 2.29
CA ILE A 302 -7.84 12.19 1.95
C ILE A 302 -8.25 11.40 3.20
N PRO A 303 -7.37 11.17 4.21
CA PRO A 303 -7.80 10.53 5.45
C PRO A 303 -8.87 11.32 6.20
N GLY A 304 -8.79 12.65 6.17
CA GLY A 304 -9.80 13.55 6.73
C GLY A 304 -11.16 13.39 6.05
N LEU A 305 -11.18 13.32 4.71
CA LEU A 305 -12.38 13.05 3.92
C LEU A 305 -12.98 11.68 4.26
N TYR A 306 -12.18 10.61 4.30
CA TYR A 306 -12.67 9.27 4.65
C TYR A 306 -13.26 9.25 6.05
N THR A 307 -12.58 9.87 7.01
CA THR A 307 -13.06 9.97 8.40
C THR A 307 -14.39 10.73 8.47
N TYR A 308 -14.51 11.85 7.74
CA TYR A 308 -15.74 12.63 7.69
C TYR A 308 -16.90 11.82 7.10
N LEU A 309 -16.71 11.21 5.93
CA LEU A 309 -17.75 10.45 5.23
C LEU A 309 -18.22 9.24 6.05
N LEU A 310 -17.29 8.53 6.68
CA LEU A 310 -17.61 7.36 7.48
C LEU A 310 -18.27 7.73 8.81
N ARG A 311 -17.83 8.83 9.46
CA ARG A 311 -18.46 9.30 10.71
C ARG A 311 -19.89 9.79 10.49
N ASP A 312 -20.16 10.48 9.38
CA ASP A 312 -21.51 10.95 9.05
C ASP A 312 -22.53 9.80 9.00
N LYS A 313 -22.09 8.61 8.54
CA LYS A 313 -22.94 7.43 8.39
C LYS A 313 -22.65 6.32 9.43
N MET A 314 -21.91 6.63 10.50
CA MET A 314 -21.42 5.65 11.48
C MET A 314 -22.52 4.73 12.01
N GLU A 315 -23.65 5.29 12.44
CA GLU A 315 -24.74 4.52 13.05
C GLU A 315 -25.32 3.48 12.08
N LYS A 316 -25.43 3.83 10.78
CA LYS A 316 -25.88 2.90 9.74
C LYS A 316 -24.84 1.85 9.40
N LEU A 317 -23.55 2.20 9.49
CA LEU A 317 -22.42 1.32 9.20
C LEU A 317 -22.18 0.29 10.30
N GLU A 318 -22.32 0.68 11.56
CA GLU A 318 -22.14 -0.21 12.71
C GLU A 318 -23.23 -1.28 12.80
N ALA A 319 -24.42 -0.97 12.27
CA ALA A 319 -25.55 -1.91 12.12
C ALA A 319 -25.92 -2.67 13.41
N GLY A 320 -25.57 -2.12 14.57
CA GLY A 320 -25.86 -2.70 15.88
C GLY A 320 -25.04 -3.93 16.26
N GLN A 321 -23.93 -4.25 15.57
CA GLN A 321 -23.15 -5.48 15.81
C GLN A 321 -22.81 -5.70 17.28
N ALA A 322 -22.35 -4.66 18.00
CA ALA A 322 -22.00 -4.76 19.42
C ALA A 322 -23.19 -5.18 20.30
N LYS A 323 -24.41 -4.76 19.96
CA LYS A 323 -25.63 -5.15 20.69
C LYS A 323 -25.99 -6.60 20.40
N PHE A 324 -25.85 -7.04 19.16
CA PHE A 324 -26.09 -8.44 18.81
C PHE A 324 -25.07 -9.36 19.50
N GLU A 325 -23.81 -8.97 19.62
CA GLU A 325 -22.78 -9.74 20.34
C GLU A 325 -23.12 -9.95 21.84
N GLU A 326 -23.92 -9.07 22.45
CA GLU A 326 -24.40 -9.24 23.83
C GLU A 326 -25.59 -10.23 23.93
N GLU A 327 -26.40 -10.32 22.87
CA GLU A 327 -27.63 -11.13 22.82
C GLU A 327 -27.39 -12.55 22.28
N MET A 328 -26.44 -12.73 21.37
CA MET A 328 -26.21 -13.98 20.64
C MET A 328 -24.70 -14.25 20.40
N GLY A 329 -24.37 -15.40 19.81
CA GLY A 329 -22.97 -15.74 19.53
C GLY A 329 -22.33 -14.80 18.50
N ALA A 330 -21.02 -14.52 18.63
CA ALA A 330 -20.30 -13.57 17.78
C ALA A 330 -20.48 -13.80 16.26
N LYS A 331 -20.47 -15.07 15.82
CA LYS A 331 -20.67 -15.41 14.40
C LYS A 331 -22.08 -15.10 13.91
N GLU A 332 -23.10 -15.41 14.71
CA GLU A 332 -24.50 -15.13 14.39
C GLU A 332 -24.79 -13.61 14.44
N ALA A 333 -24.17 -12.92 15.41
CA ALA A 333 -24.24 -11.47 15.55
C ALA A 333 -23.65 -10.74 14.32
N LEU A 334 -22.51 -11.22 13.81
CA LEU A 334 -21.88 -10.71 12.60
C LEU A 334 -22.78 -10.93 11.37
N GLU A 335 -23.32 -12.14 11.17
CA GLU A 335 -24.23 -12.45 10.05
C GLU A 335 -25.44 -11.51 10.05
N LYS A 336 -26.09 -11.34 11.21
CA LYS A 336 -27.22 -10.42 11.39
C LYS A 336 -26.85 -8.95 11.16
N ALA A 337 -25.71 -8.49 11.66
CA ALA A 337 -25.25 -7.12 11.45
C ALA A 337 -24.95 -6.83 9.97
N LEU A 338 -24.39 -7.82 9.24
CA LEU A 338 -24.15 -7.71 7.80
C LEU A 338 -25.47 -7.64 7.01
N GLU A 339 -26.50 -8.40 7.40
CA GLU A 339 -27.83 -8.31 6.80
C GLU A 339 -28.46 -6.92 6.98
N VAL A 340 -28.41 -6.37 8.21
CA VAL A 340 -28.91 -5.02 8.52
C VAL A 340 -28.16 -3.96 7.71
N ARG A 341 -26.82 -4.06 7.63
CA ARG A 341 -26.00 -3.15 6.82
C ARG A 341 -26.38 -3.22 5.33
N ALA A 342 -26.60 -4.43 4.80
CA ALA A 342 -27.04 -4.63 3.41
C ALA A 342 -28.44 -4.03 3.14
N GLU A 343 -29.33 -3.99 4.13
CA GLU A 343 -30.61 -3.28 4.03
C GLU A 343 -30.44 -1.76 4.00
N HIS A 344 -29.57 -1.22 4.85
CA HIS A 344 -29.20 0.20 4.82
C HIS A 344 -28.60 0.60 3.46
N GLU A 345 -27.78 -0.24 2.84
CA GLU A 345 -27.20 0.02 1.51
C GLU A 345 -28.23 0.05 0.38
N LYS A 346 -29.30 -0.73 0.50
CA LYS A 346 -30.41 -0.72 -0.47
C LYS A 346 -31.23 0.56 -0.36
N THR A 347 -31.40 1.06 0.87
CA THR A 347 -32.27 2.21 1.18
C THR A 347 -31.54 3.55 1.07
N ASP A 348 -30.23 3.59 1.30
CA ASP A 348 -29.40 4.80 1.29
C ASP A 348 -28.36 4.77 0.13
N PRO A 349 -28.62 5.47 -0.98
CA PRO A 349 -27.69 5.55 -2.09
C PRO A 349 -26.34 6.19 -1.72
N GLU A 350 -26.29 7.10 -0.74
CA GLU A 350 -25.04 7.74 -0.32
C GLU A 350 -24.16 6.76 0.44
N LEU A 351 -24.76 5.91 1.29
CA LEU A 351 -24.04 4.84 1.98
C LEU A 351 -23.40 3.87 0.98
N ARG A 352 -24.15 3.47 -0.05
CA ARG A 352 -23.66 2.59 -1.13
C ARG A 352 -22.50 3.17 -1.95
N ALA A 353 -22.35 4.49 -2.00
CA ALA A 353 -21.19 5.11 -2.64
C ALA A 353 -19.89 4.91 -1.84
N LEU A 354 -20.01 4.68 -0.52
CA LEU A 354 -18.90 4.50 0.41
C LEU A 354 -18.46 3.03 0.54
N THR A 355 -19.15 2.09 -0.10
CA THR A 355 -18.89 0.63 0.00
C THR A 355 -17.41 0.29 -0.16
N PHE A 356 -16.68 0.96 -1.07
CA PHE A 356 -15.25 0.78 -1.25
C PHE A 356 -14.41 0.89 0.05
N LEU A 357 -14.83 1.76 0.98
CA LEU A 357 -14.12 2.05 2.23
C LEU A 357 -14.41 1.05 3.34
N TYR A 358 -15.58 0.40 3.37
CA TYR A 358 -16.00 -0.39 4.54
C TYR A 358 -16.42 -1.83 4.22
N GLU A 359 -16.68 -2.18 2.96
CA GLU A 359 -17.23 -3.47 2.53
C GLU A 359 -16.47 -4.68 3.09
N SER A 360 -15.15 -4.61 3.05
CA SER A 360 -14.27 -5.69 3.51
C SER A 360 -14.18 -5.83 5.03
N TYR A 361 -14.69 -4.85 5.78
CA TYR A 361 -14.56 -4.79 7.22
C TYR A 361 -15.88 -5.15 7.91
N GLU A 362 -15.79 -5.73 9.09
CA GLU A 362 -16.96 -5.94 9.94
C GLU A 362 -17.63 -4.59 10.29
N PRO A 363 -18.97 -4.56 10.45
CA PRO A 363 -19.71 -3.35 10.85
C PRO A 363 -19.10 -2.58 12.03
N ARG A 364 -18.63 -3.28 13.07
CA ARG A 364 -17.97 -2.70 14.25
C ARG A 364 -16.66 -1.95 13.92
N TYR A 365 -15.97 -2.33 12.84
CA TYR A 365 -14.69 -1.76 12.42
C TYR A 365 -14.82 -0.88 11.18
N TRP A 366 -15.94 -0.16 11.04
CA TRP A 366 -16.20 0.79 9.93
C TRP A 366 -15.08 1.83 9.71
N TRP A 367 -14.28 2.15 10.74
CA TRP A 367 -13.18 3.12 10.69
C TRP A 367 -11.85 2.53 10.22
N PHE A 368 -11.76 1.21 10.02
CA PHE A 368 -10.47 0.53 9.84
C PHE A 368 -9.71 0.96 8.57
N GLU A 369 -10.41 1.36 7.52
CA GLU A 369 -9.78 1.91 6.30
C GLU A 369 -8.99 3.20 6.57
N VAL A 370 -9.45 4.03 7.52
CA VAL A 370 -8.73 5.24 7.94
C VAL A 370 -7.43 4.85 8.65
N PHE A 371 -7.49 3.83 9.52
CA PHE A 371 -6.30 3.28 10.17
C PHE A 371 -5.32 2.72 9.15
N GLU A 372 -5.80 1.94 8.18
CA GLU A 372 -4.99 1.40 7.08
C GLU A 372 -4.30 2.49 6.27
N THR A 373 -5.03 3.55 5.98
CA THR A 373 -4.52 4.71 5.28
C THR A 373 -3.43 5.42 6.09
N GLY A 374 -3.68 5.68 7.38
CA GLY A 374 -2.71 6.30 8.28
C GLY A 374 -1.44 5.47 8.43
N ARG A 375 -1.58 4.15 8.59
CA ARG A 375 -0.47 3.20 8.63
C ARG A 375 0.40 3.29 7.38
N LYS A 376 -0.21 3.29 6.19
CA LYS A 376 0.51 3.42 4.91
C LYS A 376 1.31 4.72 4.88
N LEU A 377 0.72 5.84 5.28
CA LEU A 377 1.40 7.14 5.34
C LEU A 377 2.57 7.16 6.34
N CYS A 378 2.44 6.50 7.49
CA CYS A 378 3.55 6.37 8.44
C CYS A 378 4.71 5.54 7.84
N LEU A 379 4.41 4.45 7.14
CA LEU A 379 5.43 3.55 6.58
C LEU A 379 6.06 4.06 5.28
N THR A 380 5.37 4.90 4.50
CA THR A 380 5.88 5.40 3.22
C THR A 380 6.27 6.87 3.26
N GLY A 381 5.59 7.71 4.04
CA GLY A 381 5.83 9.16 4.09
C GLY A 381 6.77 9.59 5.21
N PHE A 382 6.46 9.25 6.47
CA PHE A 382 7.25 9.70 7.63
C PHE A 382 8.70 9.21 7.60
N LEU A 383 8.95 8.01 7.08
CA LEU A 383 10.29 7.41 7.04
C LEU A 383 11.21 8.03 5.97
N VAL A 384 10.70 8.88 5.07
CA VAL A 384 11.49 9.56 4.03
C VAL A 384 12.45 10.60 4.62
N PHE A 385 12.09 11.19 5.77
CA PHE A 385 12.95 12.16 6.44
C PHE A 385 14.22 11.52 7.01
N LEU A 386 14.14 10.23 7.34
CA LEU A 386 15.31 9.46 7.77
C LEU A 386 16.17 9.14 6.55
N THR A 387 17.49 9.16 6.73
CA THR A 387 18.40 8.80 5.64
C THR A 387 18.19 7.33 5.26
N PRO A 388 18.03 7.02 3.96
CA PRO A 388 17.90 5.65 3.48
C PRO A 388 19.01 4.77 4.05
N ARG A 389 18.68 3.52 4.39
CA ARG A 389 19.64 2.52 4.93
C ARG A 389 20.22 2.85 6.31
N THR A 390 19.68 3.84 7.01
CA THR A 390 20.04 4.02 8.42
C THR A 390 19.38 2.93 9.27
N ALA A 391 20.11 2.43 10.28
CA ALA A 391 19.54 1.50 11.25
C ALA A 391 18.30 2.08 11.93
N THR A 392 18.29 3.41 12.17
CA THR A 392 17.13 4.13 12.73
C THR A 392 15.89 4.00 11.85
N GLN A 393 16.00 4.16 10.53
CA GLN A 393 14.85 4.01 9.62
C GLN A 393 14.29 2.59 9.65
N ILE A 394 15.17 1.59 9.66
CA ILE A 394 14.78 0.17 9.69
C ILE A 394 14.10 -0.16 11.03
N VAL A 395 14.70 0.24 12.16
CA VAL A 395 14.14 -0.01 13.50
C VAL A 395 12.79 0.68 13.68
N MET A 396 12.64 1.94 13.23
CA MET A 396 11.35 2.63 13.28
C MET A 396 10.27 1.91 12.46
N SER A 397 10.61 1.41 11.27
CA SER A 397 9.71 0.58 10.47
C SER A 397 9.31 -0.71 11.16
N MET A 398 10.26 -1.40 11.79
CA MET A 398 9.99 -2.60 12.58
C MET A 398 9.05 -2.31 13.75
N THR A 399 9.25 -1.19 14.45
CA THR A 399 8.36 -0.76 15.54
C THR A 399 6.94 -0.50 15.05
N ILE A 400 6.77 0.25 13.95
CA ILE A 400 5.46 0.51 13.34
C ILE A 400 4.80 -0.81 12.89
N SER A 401 5.58 -1.73 12.32
CA SER A 401 5.09 -3.03 11.87
C SER A 401 4.59 -3.89 13.05
N ILE A 402 5.33 -3.96 14.16
CA ILE A 402 4.89 -4.68 15.38
C ILE A 402 3.62 -4.06 15.96
N MET A 403 3.58 -2.73 16.10
CA MET A 403 2.40 -2.03 16.62
C MET A 403 1.17 -2.30 15.75
N THR A 404 1.34 -2.25 14.44
CA THR A 404 0.31 -2.60 13.46
C THR A 404 -0.16 -4.04 13.64
N THR A 405 0.75 -5.01 13.74
CA THR A 405 0.40 -6.42 13.94
C THR A 405 -0.48 -6.60 15.17
N ARG A 406 -0.21 -5.87 16.26
CA ARG A 406 -1.06 -5.90 17.45
C ARG A 406 -2.47 -5.41 17.17
N VAL A 407 -2.63 -4.33 16.41
CA VAL A 407 -3.94 -3.83 15.99
C VAL A 407 -4.69 -4.89 15.15
N TYR A 408 -4.05 -5.51 14.16
CA TYR A 408 -4.69 -6.57 13.37
C TYR A 408 -5.09 -7.79 14.20
N SER A 409 -4.17 -8.29 15.04
CA SER A 409 -4.42 -9.47 15.87
C SER A 409 -5.53 -9.26 16.92
N GLY A 410 -5.68 -8.01 17.40
CA GLY A 410 -6.67 -7.65 18.42
C GLY A 410 -8.01 -7.22 17.84
N ALA A 411 -8.01 -6.49 16.72
CA ALA A 411 -9.23 -6.03 16.07
C ALA A 411 -9.89 -7.13 15.23
N LYS A 412 -9.10 -7.93 14.47
CA LYS A 412 -9.65 -8.85 13.45
C LYS A 412 -10.75 -8.19 12.61
N PRO A 413 -10.38 -7.14 11.86
CA PRO A 413 -11.34 -6.21 11.33
C PRO A 413 -12.11 -6.72 10.10
N PHE A 414 -11.68 -7.82 9.47
CA PHE A 414 -12.25 -8.26 8.20
C PHE A 414 -13.47 -9.16 8.40
N THR A 415 -14.41 -9.13 7.45
CA THR A 415 -15.60 -9.99 7.49
C THR A 415 -15.28 -11.49 7.34
N SER A 416 -14.09 -11.82 6.85
CA SER A 416 -13.62 -13.18 6.64
C SER A 416 -12.39 -13.44 7.49
N ASP A 417 -12.45 -14.49 8.31
CA ASP A 417 -11.32 -14.97 9.13
C ASP A 417 -10.05 -15.22 8.30
N PHE A 418 -10.22 -15.60 7.02
CA PHE A 418 -9.10 -15.77 6.10
C PHE A 418 -8.34 -14.47 5.87
N ASN A 419 -9.07 -13.36 5.68
CA ASN A 419 -8.48 -12.05 5.43
C ASN A 419 -7.77 -11.49 6.66
N ASP A 420 -8.30 -11.74 7.86
CA ASP A 420 -7.62 -11.41 9.11
C ASP A 420 -6.28 -12.14 9.22
N ARG A 421 -6.28 -13.45 8.96
CA ARG A 421 -5.05 -14.26 8.98
C ARG A 421 -4.06 -13.82 7.91
N PHE A 422 -4.54 -13.57 6.71
CA PHE A 422 -3.71 -13.11 5.60
C PHE A 422 -3.05 -11.77 5.93
N ALA A 423 -3.82 -10.80 6.43
CA ALA A 423 -3.32 -9.50 6.82
C ALA A 423 -2.32 -9.58 7.99
N GLU A 424 -2.62 -10.40 9.01
CA GLU A 424 -1.70 -10.67 10.13
C GLU A 424 -0.36 -11.23 9.63
N VAL A 425 -0.40 -12.22 8.73
CA VAL A 425 0.82 -12.82 8.17
C VAL A 425 1.57 -11.83 7.29
N ALA A 426 0.89 -11.00 6.50
CA ALA A 426 1.52 -9.96 5.70
C ALA A 426 2.29 -8.96 6.57
N MET A 427 1.78 -8.63 7.77
CA MET A 427 2.49 -7.75 8.71
C MET A 427 3.71 -8.43 9.34
N TRP A 428 3.60 -9.73 9.67
CA TRP A 428 4.77 -10.51 10.10
C TRP A 428 5.84 -10.61 9.02
N GLN A 429 5.43 -10.86 7.77
CA GLN A 429 6.33 -10.88 6.62
C GLN A 429 7.07 -9.54 6.50
N LEU A 430 6.36 -8.41 6.58
CA LEU A 430 6.98 -7.09 6.52
C LEU A 430 8.01 -6.89 7.65
N PHE A 431 7.68 -7.28 8.88
CA PHE A 431 8.60 -7.21 10.00
C PHE A 431 9.89 -8.01 9.74
N PHE A 432 9.77 -9.27 9.31
CA PHE A 432 10.94 -10.10 9.04
C PHE A 432 11.75 -9.63 7.84
N THR A 433 11.10 -9.03 6.83
CA THR A 433 11.80 -8.37 5.73
C THR A 433 12.65 -7.19 6.22
N MET A 434 12.13 -6.37 7.14
CA MET A 434 12.90 -5.27 7.75
C MET A 434 13.97 -5.78 8.72
N PHE A 435 13.72 -6.86 9.44
CA PHE A 435 14.74 -7.52 10.24
C PHE A 435 15.88 -8.07 9.37
N GLY A 436 15.54 -8.68 8.23
CA GLY A 436 16.51 -9.14 7.25
C GLY A 436 17.37 -8.00 6.71
N ALA A 437 16.73 -6.86 6.41
CA ALA A 437 17.42 -5.64 6.00
C ALA A 437 18.42 -5.13 7.06
N LEU A 438 18.05 -5.17 8.34
CA LEU A 438 18.95 -4.81 9.43
C LEU A 438 20.12 -5.78 9.54
N ALA A 439 19.88 -7.08 9.35
CA ALA A 439 20.94 -8.09 9.40
C ALA A 439 21.97 -7.92 8.28
N ILE A 440 21.53 -7.66 7.04
CA ILE A 440 22.42 -7.29 5.92
C ILE A 440 23.22 -6.02 6.27
N ARG A 441 22.56 -5.04 6.90
CA ARG A 441 23.21 -3.76 7.24
C ARG A 441 24.32 -3.91 8.27
N VAL A 442 24.21 -4.90 9.16
CA VAL A 442 25.20 -5.22 10.20
C VAL A 442 26.23 -6.26 9.70
N ASP A 443 26.17 -6.64 8.41
CA ASP A 443 27.04 -7.65 7.79
C ASP A 443 26.96 -9.02 8.49
N LEU A 444 25.78 -9.37 9.02
CA LEU A 444 25.53 -10.69 9.62
C LEU A 444 25.58 -11.82 8.58
N ASP A 445 25.44 -11.51 7.29
CA ASP A 445 25.57 -12.45 6.17
C ASP A 445 27.01 -12.58 5.66
N GLY A 446 27.98 -11.86 6.23
CA GLY A 446 29.33 -11.69 5.70
C GLY A 446 30.36 -12.81 6.00
N GLU A 447 30.07 -13.80 6.84
CA GLU A 447 31.10 -14.77 7.26
C GLU A 447 31.52 -15.75 6.14
N SER A 448 30.61 -16.11 5.22
CA SER A 448 30.95 -16.92 4.06
C SER A 448 30.01 -16.65 2.87
N LEU A 449 30.47 -16.96 1.65
CA LEU A 449 29.60 -16.98 0.46
C LEU A 449 28.42 -17.95 0.63
N GLN A 450 28.56 -18.94 1.53
CA GLN A 450 27.52 -19.90 1.84
C GLN A 450 26.39 -19.25 2.66
N ASP A 451 26.73 -18.43 3.65
CA ASP A 451 25.76 -17.78 4.52
C ASP A 451 24.93 -16.75 3.76
N ARG A 452 25.54 -16.02 2.82
CA ARG A 452 24.84 -15.07 1.94
C ARG A 452 23.72 -15.73 1.14
N TRP A 453 23.94 -16.90 0.55
CA TRP A 453 22.88 -17.55 -0.24
C TRP A 453 21.79 -18.17 0.63
N TYR A 454 22.12 -18.70 1.81
CA TYR A 454 21.12 -19.21 2.75
C TYR A 454 20.21 -18.07 3.21
N PHE A 455 20.82 -16.93 3.52
CA PHE A 455 20.12 -15.73 3.93
C PHE A 455 19.23 -15.16 2.81
N ASP A 456 19.75 -15.06 1.59
CA ASP A 456 18.99 -14.66 0.40
C ASP A 456 17.83 -15.61 0.10
N MET A 457 18.05 -16.93 0.21
CA MET A 457 17.01 -17.94 0.02
C MET A 457 15.93 -17.82 1.09
N PHE A 458 16.31 -17.64 2.36
CA PHE A 458 15.37 -17.43 3.46
C PHE A 458 14.49 -16.19 3.25
N LEU A 459 15.10 -15.04 2.92
CA LEU A 459 14.35 -13.81 2.62
C LEU A 459 13.51 -13.91 1.35
N THR A 460 13.91 -14.73 0.38
CA THR A 460 13.09 -15.00 -0.79
C THR A 460 11.88 -15.85 -0.41
N LEU A 461 12.08 -16.95 0.33
CA LEU A 461 11.00 -17.85 0.74
C LEU A 461 9.96 -17.18 1.64
N ILE A 462 10.40 -16.34 2.59
CA ILE A 462 9.48 -15.63 3.48
C ILE A 462 8.55 -14.67 2.73
N GLN A 463 8.98 -14.13 1.60
CA GLN A 463 8.14 -13.30 0.75
C GLN A 463 7.01 -14.08 0.08
N PHE A 464 7.23 -15.36 -0.23
CA PHE A 464 6.22 -16.22 -0.83
C PHE A 464 5.26 -16.83 0.19
N LEU A 465 5.54 -16.68 1.50
CA LEU A 465 4.72 -17.24 2.57
C LEU A 465 3.25 -16.74 2.55
N PRO A 466 2.93 -15.44 2.38
CA PRO A 466 1.55 -15.00 2.21
C PRO A 466 0.86 -15.64 0.99
N LEU A 467 1.58 -15.81 -0.13
CA LEU A 467 1.03 -16.45 -1.34
C LEU A 467 0.76 -17.94 -1.12
N LEU A 468 1.66 -18.65 -0.42
CA LEU A 468 1.44 -20.05 -0.08
C LEU A 468 0.21 -20.23 0.81
N ILE A 469 0.00 -19.33 1.78
CA ILE A 469 -1.19 -19.36 2.65
C ILE A 469 -2.47 -19.14 1.85
N VAL A 470 -2.47 -18.22 0.89
CA VAL A 470 -3.61 -18.01 -0.02
C VAL A 470 -3.95 -19.31 -0.76
N VAL A 471 -2.94 -20.01 -1.28
CA VAL A 471 -3.13 -21.28 -2.01
C VAL A 471 -3.64 -22.39 -1.07
N PHE A 472 -2.98 -22.61 0.07
CA PHE A 472 -3.34 -23.68 1.02
C PHE A 472 -4.68 -23.46 1.72
N MET A 473 -5.08 -22.21 1.94
CA MET A 473 -6.37 -21.89 2.56
C MET A 473 -7.52 -21.86 1.56
N ASN A 474 -7.29 -21.50 0.29
CA ASN A 474 -8.31 -21.65 -0.76
C ASN A 474 -8.78 -23.12 -0.89
N ASP A 475 -7.85 -24.07 -0.80
CA ASP A 475 -8.17 -25.51 -0.81
C ASP A 475 -9.02 -25.92 0.40
N LYS A 476 -8.78 -25.31 1.57
CA LYS A 476 -9.57 -25.58 2.79
C LYS A 476 -10.94 -24.89 2.77
N ILE A 477 -11.03 -23.66 2.27
CA ILE A 477 -12.29 -22.91 2.18
C ILE A 477 -13.22 -23.58 1.17
N GLY A 478 -12.70 -24.06 0.02
CA GLY A 478 -13.48 -24.86 -0.92
C GLY A 478 -14.03 -26.15 -0.29
N ALA A 479 -13.23 -26.83 0.55
CA ALA A 479 -13.66 -28.02 1.26
C ALA A 479 -14.67 -27.72 2.39
N THR A 480 -14.49 -26.66 3.18
CA THR A 480 -15.38 -26.27 4.27
C THR A 480 -16.70 -25.69 3.77
N TYR A 481 -16.69 -24.90 2.69
CA TYR A 481 -17.90 -24.38 2.05
C TYR A 481 -18.73 -25.51 1.42
N SER A 482 -18.07 -26.49 0.79
CA SER A 482 -18.75 -27.71 0.30
C SER A 482 -19.39 -28.47 1.47
N TYR A 483 -18.68 -28.62 2.58
CA TYR A 483 -19.17 -29.33 3.77
C TYR A 483 -20.34 -28.60 4.46
N ASP A 484 -20.27 -27.27 4.66
CA ASP A 484 -21.34 -26.48 5.29
C ASP A 484 -22.61 -26.44 4.42
N LYS A 485 -22.45 -26.34 3.10
CA LYS A 485 -23.58 -26.39 2.15
C LYS A 485 -24.30 -27.74 2.20
N GLU A 486 -23.55 -28.84 2.26
CA GLU A 486 -24.08 -30.20 2.33
C GLU A 486 -24.73 -30.48 3.70
N THR A 487 -24.16 -29.93 4.78
CA THR A 487 -24.72 -30.02 6.14
C THR A 487 -26.00 -29.20 6.28
N ARG A 488 -26.04 -27.95 5.80
CA ARG A 488 -27.25 -27.12 5.78
C ARG A 488 -28.34 -27.72 4.89
N ALA A 489 -28.00 -28.25 3.71
CA ALA A 489 -28.95 -28.97 2.86
C ALA A 489 -29.57 -30.18 3.59
N SER A 490 -28.76 -30.94 4.34
CA SER A 490 -29.23 -32.07 5.14
C SER A 490 -30.08 -31.66 6.36
N GLU A 491 -29.83 -30.49 6.95
CA GLU A 491 -30.65 -29.93 8.03
C GLU A 491 -31.99 -29.40 7.51
N TRP A 492 -32.01 -28.75 6.34
CA TRP A 492 -33.24 -28.31 5.68
C TRP A 492 -34.14 -29.49 5.29
N GLU A 493 -33.59 -30.57 4.73
CA GLU A 493 -34.34 -31.80 4.46
C GLU A 493 -34.85 -32.49 5.74
N ARG A 494 -34.08 -32.43 6.85
CA ARG A 494 -34.50 -32.97 8.15
C ARG A 494 -35.63 -32.13 8.78
N LEU A 495 -35.63 -30.81 8.59
CA LEU A 495 -36.68 -29.92 9.07
C LEU A 495 -37.95 -30.01 8.21
N GLU A 496 -37.83 -30.15 6.88
CA GLU A 496 -38.98 -30.43 5.99
C GLU A 496 -39.59 -31.81 6.25
N GLY A 497 -38.78 -32.82 6.57
CA GLY A 497 -39.26 -34.15 6.99
C GLY A 497 -39.97 -34.20 8.35
N VAL A 498 -39.81 -33.16 9.18
CA VAL A 498 -40.47 -33.04 10.50
C VAL A 498 -41.82 -32.30 10.39
N VAL A 499 -42.08 -31.58 9.30
CA VAL A 499 -43.37 -30.89 9.05
C VAL A 499 -44.26 -31.73 8.12
N VAL A 500 -44.51 -33.00 8.44
CA VAL A 500 -45.67 -33.74 7.91
C VAL A 500 -46.22 -34.68 8.98
N GLN A 501 -46.91 -34.12 9.98
CA GLN A 501 -48.02 -34.82 10.62
C GLN A 501 -48.95 -33.83 11.32
N SER A 502 -49.86 -33.23 10.55
CA SER A 502 -51.14 -32.79 11.09
C SER A 502 -52.26 -33.16 10.13
N ASP A 503 -52.97 -34.22 10.54
CA ASP A 503 -54.39 -34.48 10.31
C ASP A 503 -54.92 -34.52 8.88
N ALA A 504 -55.01 -35.75 8.38
CA ALA A 504 -55.93 -36.13 7.33
C ALA A 504 -57.38 -35.94 7.81
N ILE A 505 -58.06 -34.92 7.30
CA ILE A 505 -59.51 -34.92 7.11
C ILE A 505 -59.74 -35.01 5.61
N GLY A 506 -60.20 -36.19 5.18
CA GLY A 506 -60.46 -36.49 3.78
C GLY A 506 -61.66 -35.74 3.25
N ILE A 507 -61.52 -35.20 2.04
CA ILE A 507 -62.60 -35.07 1.07
C ILE A 507 -61.99 -35.47 -0.29
N GLU A 508 -62.52 -36.54 -0.87
CA GLU A 508 -62.30 -36.93 -2.26
C GLU A 508 -62.82 -35.83 -3.18
N GLU A 509 -62.06 -35.47 -4.21
CA GLU A 509 -62.64 -35.20 -5.53
C GLU A 509 -61.57 -35.38 -6.61
N GLY A 510 -61.84 -36.31 -7.53
CA GLY A 510 -61.11 -36.44 -8.77
C GLY A 510 -61.72 -35.56 -9.87
N VAL A 511 -60.99 -35.52 -10.98
CA VAL A 511 -61.39 -35.10 -12.35
C VAL A 511 -60.81 -33.76 -12.84
N ALA A 512 -59.77 -33.92 -13.66
CA ALA A 512 -59.51 -33.31 -14.97
C ALA A 512 -59.64 -31.78 -15.20
N GLY A 513 -58.49 -31.17 -15.51
CA GLY A 513 -58.16 -30.61 -16.83
C GLY A 513 -59.04 -29.48 -17.41
N GLY A 514 -58.44 -28.32 -17.64
CA GLY A 514 -59.00 -27.33 -18.56
C GLY A 514 -58.46 -25.92 -18.38
N GLU A 515 -57.72 -25.46 -19.38
CA GLU A 515 -57.30 -24.08 -19.61
C GLU A 515 -58.48 -23.12 -19.75
N GLY A 516 -58.31 -21.85 -19.38
CA GLY A 516 -59.21 -20.76 -19.80
C GLY A 516 -59.47 -19.73 -18.70
N GLY A 517 -58.94 -18.52 -18.88
CA GLY A 517 -59.02 -17.43 -17.92
C GLY A 517 -60.41 -16.81 -17.74
N PHE A 518 -60.55 -15.97 -16.70
CA PHE A 518 -61.57 -14.93 -16.66
C PHE A 518 -61.23 -13.81 -15.67
N GLU A 519 -61.76 -12.63 -16.00
CA GLU A 519 -61.56 -11.29 -15.44
C GLU A 519 -61.87 -11.15 -13.93
N MET A 520 -61.12 -10.26 -13.25
CA MET A 520 -61.57 -9.68 -11.97
C MET A 520 -62.17 -8.29 -12.19
N ARG A 521 -63.46 -8.15 -11.86
CA ARG A 521 -64.11 -6.89 -11.51
C ARG A 521 -64.80 -7.02 -10.16
N GLY A 522 -64.42 -6.14 -9.24
CA GLY A 522 -65.37 -5.30 -8.49
C GLY A 522 -65.86 -5.74 -7.11
N LEU A 523 -65.47 -4.92 -6.13
CA LEU A 523 -66.31 -4.28 -5.10
C LEU A 523 -66.59 -4.97 -3.75
N GLY A 524 -66.37 -4.18 -2.69
CA GLY A 524 -67.14 -4.16 -1.44
C GLY A 524 -66.42 -4.78 -0.23
N ARG A 525 -65.85 -3.99 0.70
CA ARG A 525 -66.47 -3.55 1.98
C ARG A 525 -67.01 -4.76 2.78
N GLU A 526 -66.50 -5.07 3.98
CA GLU A 526 -66.78 -4.34 5.21
C GLU A 526 -65.81 -4.67 6.35
N SER A 527 -65.52 -3.64 7.13
CA SER A 527 -64.93 -3.64 8.46
C SER A 527 -65.95 -4.09 9.51
N VAL A 528 -65.55 -4.98 10.42
CA VAL A 528 -66.19 -5.15 11.73
C VAL A 528 -65.10 -5.20 12.79
N GLY A 529 -65.08 -4.20 13.67
CA GLY A 529 -64.37 -4.26 14.95
C GLY A 529 -65.36 -4.57 16.08
N PHE A 530 -64.85 -5.06 17.21
CA PHE A 530 -65.35 -4.71 18.55
C PHE A 530 -64.35 -5.14 19.64
N ASP A 531 -64.47 -4.42 20.76
CA ASP A 531 -63.56 -4.21 21.90
C ASP A 531 -63.19 -5.42 22.79
N GLY A 532 -62.15 -5.22 23.63
CA GLY A 532 -61.62 -6.15 24.67
C GLY A 532 -62.55 -6.33 25.89
N PRO A 533 -62.07 -6.69 27.12
CA PRO A 533 -60.70 -6.54 27.68
C PRO A 533 -60.19 -7.69 28.63
N ALA A 534 -59.00 -7.46 29.19
CA ALA A 534 -58.50 -7.85 30.52
C ALA A 534 -57.82 -9.23 30.77
N GLY A 535 -56.51 -9.15 31.10
CA GLY A 535 -56.00 -9.65 32.39
C GLY A 535 -55.25 -11.00 32.43
N GLY A 536 -54.01 -10.97 32.94
CA GLY A 536 -53.41 -12.10 33.66
C GLY A 536 -52.17 -12.72 33.02
N GLY A 537 -50.98 -12.40 33.56
CA GLY A 537 -49.75 -13.12 33.23
C GLY A 537 -49.65 -14.48 33.92
N ARG A 538 -48.87 -15.40 33.32
CA ARG A 538 -47.87 -16.27 33.99
C ARG A 538 -47.17 -17.21 33.01
N HIS A 539 -45.88 -17.36 33.27
CA HIS A 539 -44.94 -18.44 32.96
C HIS A 539 -45.48 -19.72 32.33
N VAL A 540 -44.84 -20.15 31.23
CA VAL A 540 -44.90 -21.53 30.73
C VAL A 540 -43.61 -22.24 31.15
N GLN A 541 -43.77 -23.27 31.98
CA GLN A 541 -42.75 -24.26 32.34
C GLN A 541 -42.53 -25.23 31.18
N ILE A 542 -41.26 -25.49 30.86
CA ILE A 542 -40.87 -26.57 29.93
C ILE A 542 -40.80 -27.87 30.72
N GLY A 543 -41.73 -28.80 30.45
CA GLY A 543 -41.71 -30.16 30.98
C GLY A 543 -41.00 -31.11 30.00
N VAL A 544 -39.89 -31.70 30.42
CA VAL A 544 -39.21 -32.79 29.71
C VAL A 544 -39.88 -34.10 30.08
N VAL A 545 -40.45 -34.82 29.12
CA VAL A 545 -40.91 -36.21 29.30
C VAL A 545 -39.95 -37.13 28.55
N ARG A 546 -39.28 -38.00 29.32
CA ARG A 546 -38.36 -39.04 28.87
C ARG A 546 -39.20 -40.28 28.49
N GLY A 547 -39.17 -40.71 27.23
CA GLY A 547 -39.74 -41.97 26.80
C GLY A 547 -38.69 -43.08 26.85
N GLU A 548 -38.91 -44.08 27.71
CA GLU A 548 -38.16 -45.34 27.72
C GLU A 548 -38.61 -46.23 26.56
N GLY A 549 -37.65 -46.94 25.96
CA GLY A 549 -37.84 -47.77 24.79
C GLY A 549 -38.51 -49.12 25.06
N GLY A 550 -38.98 -49.71 23.96
CA GLY A 550 -39.36 -51.12 23.81
C GLY A 550 -38.99 -51.58 22.41
#